data_AF-A0A0S2DP23-F1
#
_entry.id   AF-A0A0S2DP23-F1
#
_cell.length_a   1.000
_cell.length_b   1.000
_cell.length_c   1.000
_cell.angle_alpha   90.00
_cell.angle_beta   90.00
_cell.angle_gamma   90.00
#
_symmetry.space_group_name_H-M   'P 1'
#
loop_
_entity.id
_entity.type
_entity.pdbx_description
1 polymer ?
#
loop_
_entity_poly.entity_id
_entity_poly.type
_entity_poly.pdbx_seq_one_letter_code
_entity_poly.pdbx_strand_id
1 'polypeptide(L)'
;MAPLQAPPASLLDKYRGDASIALYTGRVSVRGGEAGHARASGSARSDDGALALELRLPPELGGPGGGSNPEQLLAAGYAACFHGALMLLAQRTGVALPEFAVDAAVSFARDPADGLFLLSAEIRVRLPGLDRALAAELVRNTERICPYAKMFRQGIEHAVTVDCGPA
;
A
#
# COMPACT_ATOMS: atom_id res chain seq x y z
N MET A 1 1.99 14.10 25.55
CA MET A 1 1.91 13.09 24.47
C MET A 1 3.11 12.17 24.61
N ALA A 2 2.92 10.85 24.54
CA ALA A 2 4.04 9.92 24.53
C ALA A 2 4.89 10.16 23.26
N PRO A 3 6.22 9.97 23.33
CA PRO A 3 7.07 10.10 22.15
C PRO A 3 6.68 9.06 21.11
N LEU A 4 6.68 9.44 19.83
CA LEU A 4 6.48 8.52 18.72
C LEU A 4 7.68 7.58 18.63
N GLN A 5 7.41 6.28 18.54
CA GLN A 5 8.44 5.24 18.49
C GLN A 5 8.24 4.35 17.26
N ALA A 6 9.35 3.84 16.74
CA ALA A 6 9.30 2.82 15.69
C ALA A 6 8.68 1.52 16.23
N PRO A 7 7.98 0.74 15.39
CA PRO A 7 7.50 -0.58 15.79
C PRO A 7 8.67 -1.50 16.17
N PRO A 8 8.47 -2.45 17.10
CA PRO A 8 9.54 -3.35 17.52
C PRO A 8 9.85 -4.38 16.43
N ALA A 9 11.13 -4.77 16.31
CA ALA A 9 11.59 -5.81 15.38
C ALA A 9 10.98 -7.21 15.64
N SER A 10 10.35 -7.42 16.81
CA SER A 10 9.58 -8.63 17.14
C SER A 10 8.34 -8.80 16.25
N LEU A 11 7.88 -7.77 15.55
CA LEU A 11 6.85 -7.93 14.51
C LEU A 11 7.28 -8.86 13.36
N LEU A 12 8.59 -9.11 13.21
CA LEU A 12 9.11 -10.09 12.26
C LEU A 12 9.23 -11.51 12.83
N ASP A 13 8.86 -11.72 14.10
CA ASP A 13 8.86 -13.05 14.69
C ASP A 13 7.81 -13.92 14.02
N LYS A 14 8.21 -15.16 13.73
CA LYS A 14 7.35 -16.11 13.01
C LYS A 14 6.15 -16.47 13.87
N TYR A 15 4.97 -16.11 13.40
CA TYR A 15 3.72 -16.64 13.93
C TYR A 15 3.61 -18.15 13.65
N ARG A 16 3.21 -18.91 14.68
CA ARG A 16 3.01 -20.37 14.63
C ARG A 16 1.60 -20.71 15.12
N GLY A 17 0.60 -20.47 14.29
CA GLY A 17 -0.77 -20.90 14.57
C GLY A 17 -1.45 -21.45 13.32
N ASP A 18 -2.57 -22.13 13.53
CA ASP A 18 -3.24 -22.93 12.51
C ASP A 18 -4.15 -22.10 11.57
N ALA A 19 -4.41 -20.84 11.93
CA ALA A 19 -5.20 -19.90 11.16
C ALA A 19 -4.59 -18.49 11.22
N SER A 20 -4.93 -17.66 10.23
CA SER A 20 -4.57 -16.24 10.24
C SER A 20 -5.29 -15.52 11.39
N ILE A 21 -4.59 -14.57 12.02
CA ILE A 21 -5.16 -13.67 13.03
C ILE A 21 -5.00 -12.25 12.54
N ALA A 22 -6.09 -11.48 12.57
CA ALA A 22 -6.02 -10.06 12.25
C ALA A 22 -5.34 -9.31 13.40
N LEU A 23 -4.15 -8.75 13.15
CA LEU A 23 -3.47 -7.88 14.11
C LEU A 23 -4.07 -6.46 14.12
N TYR A 24 -4.60 -6.03 12.97
CA TYR A 24 -5.25 -4.75 12.77
C TYR A 24 -6.18 -4.83 11.55
N THR A 25 -7.24 -4.03 11.55
CA THR A 25 -8.11 -3.84 10.38
C THR A 25 -8.41 -2.37 10.22
N GLY A 26 -7.89 -1.76 9.15
CA GLY A 26 -8.30 -0.41 8.75
C GLY A 26 -9.61 -0.45 7.98
N ARG A 27 -10.51 0.50 8.23
CA ARG A 27 -11.79 0.60 7.52
C ARG A 27 -11.89 1.95 6.83
N VAL A 28 -12.27 1.93 5.56
CA VAL A 28 -12.49 3.12 4.74
C VAL A 28 -13.82 2.97 4.02
N SER A 29 -14.62 4.02 4.05
CA SER A 29 -15.83 4.14 3.24
C SER A 29 -15.59 5.12 2.09
N VAL A 30 -16.16 4.82 0.91
CA VAL A 30 -16.07 5.67 -0.27
C VAL A 30 -17.45 5.96 -0.82
N ARG A 31 -17.72 7.22 -1.19
CA ARG A 31 -19.00 7.66 -1.78
C ARG A 31 -18.79 8.36 -3.12
N GLY A 32 -19.82 8.34 -3.97
CA GLY A 32 -19.77 8.79 -5.37
C GLY A 32 -19.65 10.30 -5.62
N GLY A 33 -19.85 11.13 -4.59
CA GLY A 33 -19.81 12.59 -4.70
C GLY A 33 -20.71 13.15 -5.81
N GLU A 34 -20.30 14.27 -6.42
CA GLU A 34 -21.11 15.05 -7.38
C GLU A 34 -21.50 14.27 -8.63
N ALA A 35 -20.64 13.37 -9.12
CA ALA A 35 -20.86 12.60 -10.34
C ALA A 35 -21.59 11.28 -10.06
N GLY A 36 -21.93 10.97 -8.81
CA GLY A 36 -22.41 9.64 -8.42
C GLY A 36 -21.39 8.52 -8.66
N HIS A 37 -20.13 8.85 -8.94
CA HIS A 37 -19.07 7.92 -9.31
C HIS A 37 -17.78 8.24 -8.55
N ALA A 38 -17.40 7.34 -7.64
CA ALA A 38 -16.38 7.63 -6.63
C ALA A 38 -15.00 7.94 -7.23
N ARG A 39 -14.59 7.25 -8.29
CA ARG A 39 -13.32 7.54 -8.97
C ARG A 39 -13.35 8.87 -9.72
N ALA A 40 -14.54 9.39 -10.06
CA ALA A 40 -14.68 10.65 -10.79
C ALA A 40 -14.70 11.86 -9.85
N SER A 41 -15.52 11.81 -8.79
CA SER A 41 -15.63 12.92 -7.84
C SER A 41 -16.01 12.49 -6.41
N GLY A 42 -15.54 11.32 -5.97
CA GLY A 42 -15.89 10.76 -4.67
C GLY A 42 -15.12 11.33 -3.48
N SER A 43 -15.46 10.83 -2.30
CA SER A 43 -14.70 11.03 -1.07
C SER A 43 -14.42 9.70 -0.39
N ALA A 44 -13.18 9.52 0.09
CA ALA A 44 -12.73 8.37 0.86
C ALA A 44 -12.45 8.79 2.30
N ARG A 45 -13.07 8.11 3.28
CA ARG A 45 -12.92 8.43 4.71
C ARG A 45 -12.73 7.18 5.56
N SER A 46 -11.70 7.18 6.41
CA SER A 46 -11.53 6.14 7.42
C SER A 46 -12.53 6.30 8.57
N ASP A 47 -12.81 5.22 9.28
CA ASP A 47 -13.71 5.19 10.44
C ASP A 47 -13.18 6.01 11.63
N ASP A 48 -11.85 6.10 11.77
CA ASP A 48 -11.18 6.97 12.73
C ASP A 48 -10.98 8.43 12.24
N GLY A 49 -11.31 8.72 10.97
CA GLY A 49 -11.18 10.02 10.35
C GLY A 49 -9.74 10.46 10.00
N ALA A 50 -8.72 9.64 10.25
CA ALA A 50 -7.33 9.97 9.95
C ALA A 50 -7.02 10.05 8.44
N LEU A 51 -7.73 9.25 7.63
CA LEU A 51 -7.74 9.35 6.17
C LEU A 51 -9.03 10.05 5.73
N ALA A 52 -8.88 11.21 5.10
CA ALA A 52 -9.99 11.97 4.54
C ALA A 52 -9.55 12.62 3.22
N LEU A 53 -9.93 12.03 2.09
CA LEU A 53 -9.43 12.40 0.77
C LEU A 53 -10.58 12.63 -0.21
N GLU A 54 -10.44 13.67 -1.02
CA GLU A 54 -11.26 13.86 -2.22
C GLU A 54 -10.64 13.07 -3.37
N LEU A 55 -11.47 12.27 -4.03
CA LEU A 55 -11.09 11.48 -5.21
C LEU A 55 -11.49 12.24 -6.47
N ARG A 56 -10.59 12.27 -7.44
CA ARG A 56 -10.82 12.89 -8.75
C ARG A 56 -10.21 12.05 -9.85
N LEU A 57 -10.92 11.95 -10.97
CA LEU A 57 -10.39 11.30 -12.16
C LEU A 57 -9.19 12.12 -12.66
N PRO A 58 -8.04 11.48 -12.95
CA PRO A 58 -6.87 12.21 -13.40
C PRO A 58 -7.05 12.73 -14.84
N PRO A 59 -6.31 13.79 -15.24
CA PRO A 59 -6.37 14.36 -16.58
C PRO A 59 -6.13 13.34 -17.71
N GLU A 60 -5.25 12.37 -17.49
CA GLU A 60 -4.91 11.31 -18.43
C GLU A 60 -6.09 10.38 -18.74
N LEU A 61 -7.11 10.36 -17.87
CA LEU A 61 -8.36 9.64 -18.07
C LEU A 61 -9.54 10.57 -18.41
N GLY A 62 -9.26 11.82 -18.78
CA GLY A 62 -10.26 12.82 -19.15
C GLY A 62 -10.95 13.51 -17.97
N GLY A 63 -10.38 13.38 -16.76
CA GLY A 63 -10.90 14.03 -15.57
C GLY A 63 -10.29 15.42 -15.31
N PRO A 64 -10.83 16.18 -14.34
CA PRO A 64 -10.31 17.49 -14.00
C PRO A 64 -9.02 17.45 -13.15
N GLY A 65 -8.63 16.29 -12.63
CA GLY A 65 -7.59 16.20 -11.60
C GLY A 65 -7.99 16.92 -10.30
N GLY A 66 -7.01 17.38 -9.53
CA GLY A 66 -7.26 18.18 -8.31
C GLY A 66 -7.70 17.38 -7.07
N GLY A 67 -7.58 16.06 -7.11
CA GLY A 67 -7.78 15.14 -5.99
C GLY A 67 -6.92 13.91 -6.16
N SER A 68 -6.95 13.00 -5.19
CA SER A 68 -6.23 11.72 -5.32
C SER A 68 -7.03 10.71 -6.14
N ASN A 69 -6.47 9.52 -6.36
CA ASN A 69 -7.07 8.44 -7.13
C ASN A 69 -6.62 7.08 -6.58
N PRO A 70 -7.33 5.99 -6.92
CA PRO A 70 -7.01 4.65 -6.41
C PRO A 70 -5.55 4.23 -6.66
N GLU A 71 -4.96 4.61 -7.79
CA GLU A 71 -3.59 4.27 -8.14
C GLU A 71 -2.57 4.92 -7.19
N GLN A 72 -2.74 6.21 -6.87
CA GLN A 72 -1.92 6.91 -5.88
C GLN A 72 -2.09 6.34 -4.47
N LEU A 73 -3.31 5.94 -4.09
CA LEU A 73 -3.55 5.32 -2.78
C LEU A 73 -2.82 3.97 -2.67
N LEU A 74 -2.87 3.16 -3.72
CA LEU A 74 -2.15 1.89 -3.77
C LEU A 74 -0.62 2.11 -3.73
N ALA A 75 -0.12 3.10 -4.47
CA ALA A 75 1.29 3.48 -4.48
C ALA A 75 1.76 3.92 -3.08
N ALA A 76 1.01 4.81 -2.43
CA ALA A 76 1.33 5.29 -1.08
C ALA A 76 1.36 4.13 -0.07
N GLY A 77 0.36 3.24 -0.11
CA GLY A 77 0.31 2.05 0.74
C GLY A 77 1.51 1.12 0.52
N TYR A 78 1.86 0.85 -0.74
CA TYR A 78 3.00 -0.01 -1.07
C TYR A 78 4.32 0.63 -0.60
N ALA A 79 4.59 1.88 -0.96
CA ALA A 79 5.82 2.58 -0.57
C ALA A 79 6.01 2.60 0.96
N ALA A 80 4.95 2.97 1.71
CA ALA A 80 4.99 2.99 3.17
C ALA A 80 5.23 1.60 3.77
N CYS A 81 4.56 0.57 3.24
CA CYS A 81 4.72 -0.80 3.71
C CYS A 81 6.13 -1.34 3.45
N PHE A 82 6.68 -1.11 2.26
CA PHE A 82 8.03 -1.56 1.90
C PHE A 82 9.10 -0.81 2.70
N HIS A 83 8.95 0.50 2.89
CA HIS A 83 9.82 1.29 3.75
C HIS A 83 9.84 0.75 5.19
N GLY A 84 8.66 0.52 5.78
CA GLY A 84 8.54 -0.04 7.13
C GLY A 84 9.16 -1.43 7.27
N ALA A 85 8.93 -2.31 6.29
CA ALA A 85 9.51 -3.64 6.27
C ALA A 85 11.04 -3.62 6.16
N LEU A 86 11.60 -2.72 5.32
CA LEU A 86 13.05 -2.54 5.18
C LEU A 86 13.68 -2.05 6.50
N MET A 87 13.03 -1.09 7.17
CA MET A 87 13.46 -0.60 8.48
C MET A 87 13.48 -1.70 9.54
N LEU A 88 12.40 -2.50 9.64
CA LEU A 88 12.31 -3.60 10.59
C LEU A 88 13.37 -4.68 10.32
N LEU A 89 13.61 -5.00 9.05
CA LEU A 89 14.65 -5.96 8.67
C LEU A 89 16.03 -5.45 9.07
N ALA A 90 16.36 -4.21 8.74
CA ALA A 90 17.65 -3.61 9.07
C ALA A 90 17.90 -3.55 10.58
N GLN A 91 16.88 -3.19 11.37
CA GLN A 91 16.94 -3.26 12.84
C GLN A 91 17.21 -4.69 13.33
N ARG A 92 16.52 -5.69 12.78
CA ARG A 92 16.70 -7.10 13.16
C ARG A 92 18.09 -7.63 12.81
N THR A 93 18.69 -7.17 11.71
CA THR A 93 20.02 -7.61 11.26
C THR A 93 21.15 -6.72 11.75
N GLY A 94 20.87 -5.67 12.53
CA GLY A 94 21.87 -4.73 13.02
C GLY A 94 22.52 -3.88 11.92
N VAL A 95 21.86 -3.72 10.77
CA VAL A 95 22.38 -2.90 9.66
C VAL A 95 21.93 -1.46 9.86
N ALA A 96 22.88 -0.54 9.89
CA ALA A 96 22.58 0.89 9.91
C ALA A 96 22.12 1.35 8.52
N LEU A 97 20.91 1.90 8.44
CA LEU A 97 20.40 2.52 7.22
C LEU A 97 20.65 4.04 7.25
N PRO A 98 21.02 4.64 6.11
CA PRO A 98 20.97 6.09 5.96
C PRO A 98 19.52 6.57 5.95
N GLU A 99 19.31 7.89 5.91
CA GLU A 99 18.03 8.41 5.43
C GLU A 99 17.81 7.90 3.99
N PHE A 100 16.63 7.32 3.75
CA PHE A 100 16.32 6.63 2.51
C PHE A 100 14.86 6.86 2.15
N ALA A 101 14.52 6.57 0.90
CA ALA A 101 13.16 6.70 0.42
C ALA A 101 12.76 5.49 -0.43
N VAL A 102 11.47 5.20 -0.42
CA VAL A 102 10.83 4.24 -1.33
C VAL A 102 9.83 5.01 -2.17
N ASP A 103 10.01 4.98 -3.48
CA ASP A 103 9.00 5.45 -4.43
C ASP A 103 8.25 4.25 -4.98
N ALA A 104 6.94 4.39 -5.11
CA ALA A 104 6.09 3.43 -5.80
C ALA A 104 5.35 4.15 -6.93
N ALA A 105 5.38 3.57 -8.12
CA ALA A 105 4.55 3.98 -9.24
C ALA A 105 3.56 2.87 -9.55
N VAL A 106 2.27 3.19 -9.58
CA VAL A 106 1.19 2.24 -9.92
C VAL A 106 0.59 2.67 -11.25
N SER A 107 0.51 1.75 -12.19
CA SER A 107 -0.08 1.99 -13.52
C SER A 107 -1.43 1.28 -13.64
N PHE A 108 -2.43 2.01 -14.12
CA PHE A 108 -3.73 1.48 -14.55
C PHE A 108 -3.71 1.29 -16.06
N ALA A 109 -3.82 0.04 -16.53
CA ALA A 109 -3.63 -0.32 -17.93
C ALA A 109 -4.75 -1.24 -18.43
N ARG A 110 -4.81 -1.45 -19.76
CA ARG A 110 -5.69 -2.46 -20.37
C ARG A 110 -5.11 -3.86 -20.16
N ASP A 111 -5.97 -4.80 -19.78
CA ASP A 111 -5.59 -6.20 -19.67
C ASP A 111 -5.82 -6.92 -21.00
N PRO A 112 -4.80 -7.51 -21.65
CA PRO A 112 -5.01 -8.30 -22.87
C PRO A 112 -5.74 -9.63 -22.64
N ALA A 113 -5.84 -10.11 -21.40
CA ALA A 113 -6.49 -11.38 -21.07
C ALA A 113 -8.02 -11.32 -21.27
N ASP A 114 -8.66 -10.22 -20.86
CA ASP A 114 -10.10 -10.02 -20.95
C ASP A 114 -10.53 -8.70 -21.63
N GLY A 115 -9.57 -7.86 -22.01
CA GLY A 115 -9.81 -6.54 -22.61
C GLY A 115 -10.18 -5.44 -21.60
N LEU A 116 -10.26 -5.77 -20.31
CA LEU A 116 -10.65 -4.85 -19.25
C LEU A 116 -9.44 -4.10 -18.71
N PHE A 117 -9.08 -4.29 -17.45
CA PHE A 117 -8.09 -3.47 -16.76
C PHE A 117 -7.22 -4.30 -15.82
N LEU A 118 -5.94 -3.94 -15.75
CA LEU A 118 -5.00 -4.46 -14.77
C LEU A 118 -4.23 -3.34 -14.09
N LEU A 119 -3.59 -3.68 -12.98
CA LEU A 119 -2.64 -2.83 -12.28
C LEU A 119 -1.24 -3.42 -12.34
N SER A 120 -0.23 -2.56 -12.49
CA SER A 120 1.18 -2.91 -12.28
C SER A 120 1.83 -1.92 -11.32
N ALA A 121 2.91 -2.33 -10.66
CA ALA A 121 3.65 -1.48 -9.74
C ALA A 121 5.16 -1.56 -10.00
N GLU A 122 5.83 -0.41 -9.94
CA GLU A 122 7.28 -0.28 -9.91
C GLU A 122 7.68 0.28 -8.54
N ILE A 123 8.64 -0.40 -7.87
CA ILE A 123 9.15 0.03 -6.58
C ILE A 123 10.62 0.38 -6.71
N ARG A 124 10.97 1.62 -6.34
CA ARG A 124 12.33 2.14 -6.37
C ARG A 124 12.78 2.50 -4.96
N VAL A 125 13.83 1.85 -4.49
CA VAL A 125 14.42 2.11 -3.16
C VAL A 125 15.72 2.90 -3.34
N ARG A 126 15.80 4.08 -2.72
CA ARG A 126 16.98 4.96 -2.77
C ARG A 126 17.75 4.88 -1.46
N LEU A 127 18.90 4.20 -1.46
CA LEU A 127 19.76 3.98 -0.28
C LEU A 127 21.14 4.66 -0.47
N PRO A 128 21.23 5.98 -0.32
CA PRO A 128 22.48 6.71 -0.58
C PRO A 128 23.59 6.30 0.39
N GLY A 129 24.79 6.03 -0.14
CA GLY A 129 25.97 5.70 0.67
C GLY A 129 26.05 4.26 1.18
N LEU A 130 25.05 3.41 0.92
CA LEU A 130 25.11 1.99 1.24
C LEU A 130 25.83 1.22 0.12
N ASP A 131 26.60 0.19 0.48
CA ASP A 131 27.19 -0.73 -0.50
C ASP A 131 26.08 -1.34 -1.38
N ARG A 132 26.36 -1.45 -2.69
CA ARG A 132 25.38 -1.90 -3.67
C ARG A 132 24.95 -3.36 -3.45
N ALA A 133 25.87 -4.24 -3.09
CA ALA A 133 25.55 -5.65 -2.87
C ALA A 133 24.68 -5.81 -1.63
N LEU A 134 25.05 -5.12 -0.54
CA LEU A 134 24.26 -5.06 0.69
C LEU A 134 22.87 -4.47 0.45
N ALA A 135 22.77 -3.33 -0.25
CA ALA A 135 21.50 -2.69 -0.58
C ALA A 135 20.59 -3.63 -1.38
N ALA A 136 21.14 -4.31 -2.39
CA ALA A 136 20.40 -5.25 -3.20
C ALA A 136 19.92 -6.47 -2.39
N GLU A 137 20.73 -6.95 -1.45
CA GLU A 137 20.34 -8.03 -0.54
C GLU A 137 19.19 -7.62 0.39
N LEU A 138 19.30 -6.45 1.03
CA LEU A 138 18.25 -5.93 1.90
C LEU A 138 16.93 -5.75 1.15
N VAL A 139 16.96 -5.22 -0.07
CA VAL A 139 15.77 -5.03 -0.89
C VAL A 139 15.13 -6.38 -1.25
N ARG A 140 15.92 -7.37 -1.70
CA ARG A 140 15.40 -8.72 -1.99
C ARG A 140 14.79 -9.39 -0.76
N ASN A 141 15.42 -9.25 0.40
CA ASN A 141 14.91 -9.83 1.64
C ASN A 141 13.64 -9.10 2.12
N THR A 142 13.59 -7.78 1.96
CA THR A 142 12.39 -6.97 2.27
C THR A 142 11.21 -7.38 1.40
N GLU A 143 11.44 -7.64 0.11
CA GLU A 143 10.40 -8.10 -0.82
C GLU A 143 9.74 -9.43 -0.39
N ARG A 144 10.44 -10.27 0.38
CA ARG A 144 9.89 -11.53 0.93
C ARG A 144 9.02 -11.31 2.16
N ILE A 145 9.20 -10.18 2.84
CA ILE A 145 8.56 -9.86 4.12
C ILE A 145 7.37 -8.92 3.92
N CYS A 146 7.53 -7.89 3.08
CA CYS A 146 6.53 -6.85 2.83
C CYS A 146 5.18 -7.45 2.37
N PRO A 147 4.08 -7.25 3.13
CA PRO A 147 2.75 -7.74 2.75
C PRO A 147 2.29 -7.31 1.35
N TYR A 148 2.54 -6.07 0.94
CA TYR A 148 2.18 -5.60 -0.40
C TYR A 148 2.97 -6.34 -1.49
N ALA A 149 4.27 -6.54 -1.30
CA ALA A 149 5.08 -7.30 -2.26
C ALA A 149 4.64 -8.77 -2.39
N LYS A 150 4.22 -9.40 -1.27
CA LYS A 150 3.62 -10.74 -1.30
C LYS A 150 2.29 -10.75 -2.06
N MET A 151 1.43 -9.77 -1.80
CA MET A 151 0.15 -9.60 -2.49
C MET A 151 0.32 -9.47 -4.00
N PHE A 152 1.27 -8.66 -4.47
CA PHE A 152 1.50 -8.49 -5.92
C PHE A 152 2.03 -9.76 -6.61
N ARG A 153 2.69 -10.68 -5.89
CA ARG A 153 3.18 -11.95 -6.47
C ARG A 153 2.14 -13.07 -6.49
N GLN A 154 1.25 -13.11 -5.51
CA GLN A 154 0.39 -14.27 -5.25
C GLN A 154 -1.10 -13.95 -5.19
N GLY A 155 -1.48 -12.67 -5.23
CA GLY A 155 -2.81 -12.21 -4.88
C GLY A 155 -3.02 -12.12 -3.37
N ILE A 156 -4.26 -11.86 -2.97
CA ILE A 156 -4.71 -11.77 -1.58
C ILE A 156 -6.08 -12.44 -1.45
N GLU A 157 -6.30 -13.11 -0.33
CA GLU A 157 -7.63 -13.59 0.04
C GLU A 157 -8.55 -12.38 0.24
N HIS A 158 -9.70 -12.40 -0.42
CA HIS A 158 -10.69 -11.34 -0.32
C HIS A 158 -12.10 -11.93 -0.34
N ALA A 159 -13.03 -11.22 0.30
CA ALA A 159 -14.44 -11.53 0.29
C ALA A 159 -15.22 -10.30 -0.15
N VAL A 160 -16.24 -10.51 -0.98
CA VAL A 160 -17.17 -9.46 -1.42
C VAL A 160 -18.55 -9.81 -0.89
N THR A 161 -19.12 -8.91 -0.09
CA THR A 161 -20.43 -9.08 0.55
C THR A 161 -21.35 -7.93 0.16
N VAL A 162 -22.65 -8.23 0.02
CA VAL A 162 -23.69 -7.23 -0.24
C VAL A 162 -24.58 -7.08 1.00
N ASP A 163 -24.90 -5.83 1.34
CA ASP A 163 -25.93 -5.48 2.32
C ASP A 163 -26.97 -4.60 1.62
N CYS A 164 -28.21 -5.06 1.57
CA CYS A 164 -29.31 -4.38 0.89
C CYS A 164 -30.17 -3.52 1.82
N GLY A 165 -29.90 -3.49 3.13
CA GLY A 165 -30.82 -2.91 4.11
C GLY A 165 -32.21 -3.60 4.10
N PRO A 166 -33.12 -3.23 5.00
CA PRO A 166 -34.51 -3.63 4.88
C PRO A 166 -35.16 -2.97 3.66
N ALA A 167 -36.04 -3.71 2.99
CA ALA A 167 -36.85 -3.22 1.87
C ALA A 167 -37.82 -2.09 2.29
#